data_AF-A0A550BWB8-F1
#
_entry.id   AF-A0A550BWB8-F1
#
_cell.length_a   1.000
_cell.length_b   1.000
_cell.length_c   1.000
_cell.angle_alpha   90.00
_cell.angle_beta   90.00
_cell.angle_gamma   90.00
#
_symmetry.space_group_name_H-M   'P 1'
#
loop_
_entity.id
_entity.type
_entity.pdbx_description
1 polymer ?
#
loop_
_entity_poly.entity_id
_entity_poly.type
_entity_poly.pdbx_seq_one_letter_code
_entity_poly.pdbx_strand_id
1 'polypeptide(L)'
;MPFEPETFTDACIAREYRTLRILDELASEASVEQPVYTDIDQQSALAKIIDILDDNGSLAFASLISDPPPGALAYDGHLVSIIIVSLDIFAALSNAAHFPHNRRLDMTMRTLWPHVVRWGAVLHPARGRLIRAPGDTRRNVTAVVQAYLSIFKTPDIAYLRCFLHGNPDAVAQTFELWLRFPYHCLKSAIQEASRTVDGVITLFVILDNILLNYATTTDRALFEDELFLTIGDLRTLYHTVSRQTRFLVELTVKSATACGHWSEHFSLLARCLCVCLPRCPRRPRVPKKAIFSIVSAAKLCVKIQAPRDAALRALGLLTSLCRAVTSNRPLAHAVDAGVFDLLRDLGRPSSDSHDVTEFIRQLCGGLFHPRVSRAFNRRHPDVPRVAPSPARAEPGHIPDWQDVALLWSSFLRPYVEAYDARSAKLTTSWRFTTACLNPCGPHNRLVRVCPCGTAFYCSGSCQKMHWPIHREFCCADQGPWGSNGAITLDDAMFICVLARGYISFLRRTMAVEIAAMARSRPDVQISIRIDLCYDVLPVPRHTIHAYSEDAMRPVHGKVMVEALLRVGAARPRQPLPFGYALEYFEL
;
A
#
# COMPACT_ATOMS: atom_id res chain seq x y z
N MET A 1 -2.79 23.10 -32.90
CA MET A 1 -3.32 23.80 -34.09
C MET A 1 -4.08 22.79 -34.92
N PRO A 2 -5.21 23.17 -35.53
CA PRO A 2 -5.83 22.33 -36.55
C PRO A 2 -4.80 22.14 -37.69
N PHE A 3 -4.62 20.91 -38.15
CA PHE A 3 -3.82 20.65 -39.35
C PHE A 3 -4.60 21.20 -40.55
N GLU A 4 -3.93 21.98 -41.39
CA GLU A 4 -4.50 22.40 -42.67
C GLU A 4 -4.60 21.16 -43.57
N PRO A 5 -5.80 20.85 -44.13
CA PRO A 5 -6.02 19.66 -44.97
C PRO A 5 -5.06 19.55 -46.15
N GLU A 6 -4.48 20.68 -46.60
CA GLU A 6 -3.55 20.76 -47.72
C GLU A 6 -2.18 20.12 -47.44
N THR A 7 -1.89 19.80 -46.17
CA THR A 7 -0.62 19.18 -45.78
C THR A 7 -0.57 17.67 -46.02
N PHE A 8 -1.73 17.00 -46.18
CA PHE A 8 -1.79 15.56 -46.38
C PHE A 8 -1.39 15.18 -47.81
N THR A 9 -0.33 14.38 -47.94
CA THR A 9 0.15 13.85 -49.24
C THR A 9 -0.74 12.73 -49.79
N ASP A 10 -1.52 12.08 -48.94
CA ASP A 10 -2.42 10.99 -49.31
C ASP A 10 -3.87 11.51 -49.40
N ALA A 11 -4.47 11.40 -50.60
CA ALA A 11 -5.82 11.87 -50.87
C ALA A 11 -6.91 11.13 -50.07
N CYS A 12 -6.69 9.84 -49.74
CA CYS A 12 -7.59 9.06 -48.90
C CYS A 12 -7.57 9.59 -47.46
N ILE A 13 -6.38 9.83 -46.89
CA ILE A 13 -6.23 10.40 -45.54
C ILE A 13 -6.84 11.81 -45.49
N ALA A 14 -6.60 12.64 -46.52
CA ALA A 14 -7.18 13.98 -46.60
C ALA A 14 -8.73 13.96 -46.67
N ARG A 15 -9.30 12.97 -47.36
CA ARG A 15 -10.77 12.78 -47.44
C ARG A 15 -11.32 12.27 -46.11
N GLU A 16 -10.69 11.28 -45.49
CA GLU A 16 -11.05 10.79 -44.15
C GLU A 16 -11.00 11.92 -43.12
N TYR A 17 -9.95 12.75 -43.11
CA TYR A 17 -9.83 13.88 -42.20
C TYR A 17 -11.00 14.86 -42.34
N ARG A 18 -11.40 15.19 -43.57
CA ARG A 18 -12.57 16.05 -43.82
C ARG A 18 -13.87 15.45 -43.28
N THR A 19 -14.09 14.15 -43.51
CA THR A 19 -15.25 13.44 -42.97
C THR A 19 -15.24 13.45 -41.43
N LEU A 20 -14.08 13.20 -40.83
CA LEU A 20 -13.88 13.24 -39.38
C LEU A 20 -14.15 14.64 -38.79
N ARG A 21 -13.72 15.72 -39.46
CA ARG A 21 -14.03 17.09 -39.03
C ARG A 21 -15.53 17.38 -39.02
N ILE A 22 -16.28 16.90 -40.02
CA ILE A 22 -17.74 17.02 -40.04
C ILE A 22 -18.36 16.25 -38.88
N LEU A 23 -17.87 15.04 -38.59
CA LEU A 23 -18.33 14.24 -37.46
C LEU A 23 -18.03 14.90 -36.10
N ASP A 24 -16.88 15.57 -35.95
CA ASP A 24 -16.49 16.33 -34.74
C ASP A 24 -17.49 17.48 -34.45
N GLU A 25 -17.85 18.23 -35.48
CA GLU A 25 -18.82 19.33 -35.40
C GLU A 25 -20.21 18.81 -35.02
N LEU A 26 -20.69 17.77 -35.73
CA LEU A 26 -21.98 17.15 -35.43
C LEU A 26 -22.01 16.48 -34.04
N ALA A 27 -20.90 15.87 -33.60
CA ALA A 27 -20.80 15.25 -32.28
C ALA A 27 -20.91 16.30 -31.16
N SER A 28 -20.33 17.48 -31.39
CA SER A 28 -20.42 18.61 -30.47
C SER A 28 -21.87 19.10 -30.36
N GLU A 29 -22.58 19.24 -31.48
CA GLU A 29 -24.02 19.58 -31.50
C GLU A 29 -24.88 18.51 -30.81
N ALA A 30 -24.59 17.23 -31.04
CA ALA A 30 -25.34 16.11 -30.46
C ALA A 30 -25.13 15.96 -28.94
N SER A 31 -24.05 16.53 -28.39
CA SER A 31 -23.66 16.37 -26.98
C SER A 31 -24.22 17.45 -26.04
N VAL A 32 -24.83 18.52 -26.55
CA VAL A 32 -25.36 19.60 -25.70
C VAL A 32 -26.77 19.25 -25.19
N GLU A 33 -26.93 19.10 -23.88
CA GLU A 33 -28.23 18.79 -23.23
C GLU A 33 -29.24 19.94 -23.31
N GLN A 34 -28.81 21.17 -23.60
CA GLN A 34 -29.68 22.33 -23.79
C GLN A 34 -29.62 22.78 -25.25
N PRO A 35 -30.78 22.98 -25.93
CA PRO A 35 -30.79 23.52 -27.27
C PRO A 35 -30.19 24.93 -27.23
N VAL A 36 -28.94 25.04 -27.69
CA VAL A 36 -28.40 26.32 -28.13
C VAL A 36 -29.27 26.75 -29.32
N TYR A 37 -29.52 28.05 -29.48
CA TYR A 37 -30.34 28.67 -30.54
C TYR A 37 -29.77 28.45 -31.97
N THR A 38 -29.42 27.23 -32.33
CA THR A 38 -28.98 26.79 -33.65
C THR A 38 -30.10 26.00 -34.32
N ASP A 39 -30.34 26.23 -35.61
CA ASP A 39 -31.41 25.62 -36.41
C ASP A 39 -31.29 24.09 -36.59
N ILE A 40 -30.25 23.44 -36.02
CA ILE A 40 -30.06 21.99 -36.06
C ILE A 40 -30.50 21.41 -34.72
N ASP A 41 -31.60 20.67 -34.73
CA ASP A 41 -32.00 19.88 -33.56
C ASP A 41 -31.05 18.69 -33.34
N GLN A 42 -30.90 18.26 -32.09
CA GLN A 42 -30.02 17.14 -31.68
C GLN A 42 -30.30 15.86 -32.50
N GLN A 43 -31.56 15.64 -32.88
CA GLN A 43 -31.99 14.48 -33.66
C GLN A 43 -31.47 14.52 -35.10
N SER A 44 -31.46 15.70 -35.73
CA SER A 44 -30.93 15.95 -37.07
C SER A 44 -29.42 15.78 -37.11
N ALA A 45 -28.71 16.28 -36.10
CA ALA A 45 -27.26 16.03 -35.96
C ALA A 45 -26.96 14.53 -35.85
N LEU A 46 -27.71 13.81 -35.01
CA LEU A 46 -27.56 12.37 -34.85
C LEU A 46 -27.89 11.57 -36.12
N ALA A 47 -28.97 11.93 -36.81
CA ALA A 47 -29.35 11.30 -38.08
C ALA A 47 -28.23 11.45 -39.12
N LYS A 48 -27.67 12.66 -39.26
CA LYS A 48 -26.52 12.91 -40.14
C LYS A 48 -25.27 12.12 -39.74
N ILE A 49 -24.98 12.01 -38.44
CA ILE A 49 -23.86 11.17 -37.96
C ILE A 49 -24.08 9.73 -38.40
N ILE A 50 -25.26 9.17 -38.16
CA ILE A 50 -25.60 7.78 -38.51
C ILE A 50 -25.50 7.59 -40.03
N ASP A 51 -26.04 8.51 -40.83
CA ASP A 51 -25.96 8.44 -42.29
C ASP A 51 -24.51 8.45 -42.80
N ILE A 52 -23.63 9.27 -42.21
CA ILE A 52 -22.20 9.31 -42.54
C ILE A 52 -21.49 8.02 -42.14
N LEU A 53 -21.87 7.39 -41.03
CA LEU A 53 -21.25 6.15 -40.55
C LEU A 53 -21.74 4.91 -41.30
N ASP A 54 -22.99 4.92 -41.77
CA ASP A 54 -23.61 3.80 -42.50
C ASP A 54 -23.43 3.88 -44.02
N ASP A 55 -22.99 5.02 -44.56
CA ASP A 55 -22.61 5.13 -45.97
C ASP A 55 -21.40 4.23 -46.27
N ASN A 56 -21.62 3.18 -47.08
CA ASN A 56 -20.59 2.25 -47.53
C ASN A 56 -19.43 2.93 -48.29
N GLY A 57 -19.65 4.15 -48.82
CA GLY A 57 -18.62 4.97 -49.46
C GLY A 57 -17.88 5.92 -48.52
N SER A 58 -18.29 5.98 -47.24
CA SER A 58 -17.67 6.81 -46.21
C SER A 58 -16.30 6.27 -45.84
N LEU A 59 -15.32 7.17 -45.75
CA LEU A 59 -14.00 6.86 -45.22
C LEU A 59 -13.91 7.13 -43.71
N ALA A 60 -15.03 7.34 -43.03
CA ALA A 60 -15.04 7.58 -41.58
C ALA A 60 -14.35 6.42 -40.85
N PHE A 61 -13.31 6.73 -40.09
CA PHE A 61 -12.52 5.75 -39.34
C PHE A 61 -11.82 4.68 -40.19
N ALA A 62 -11.68 4.86 -41.51
CA ALA A 62 -11.01 3.87 -42.37
C ALA A 62 -9.58 3.56 -41.88
N SER A 63 -8.82 4.59 -41.50
CA SER A 63 -7.47 4.41 -40.94
C SER A 63 -7.50 3.71 -39.58
N LEU A 64 -8.46 4.05 -38.71
CA LEU A 64 -8.61 3.41 -37.40
C LEU A 64 -9.00 1.93 -37.53
N ILE A 65 -9.89 1.59 -38.46
CA ILE A 65 -10.34 0.21 -38.71
C ILE A 65 -9.19 -0.63 -39.26
N SER A 66 -8.32 -0.03 -40.08
CA SER A 66 -7.15 -0.71 -40.63
C SER A 66 -6.22 -1.29 -39.55
N ASP A 67 -5.61 -2.43 -39.85
CA ASP A 67 -4.64 -3.04 -38.94
C ASP A 67 -3.36 -2.19 -38.90
N PRO A 68 -2.85 -1.85 -37.69
CA PRO A 68 -1.59 -1.16 -37.62
C PRO A 68 -0.47 -2.03 -38.21
N PRO A 69 0.47 -1.45 -38.97
CA PRO A 69 1.56 -2.24 -39.54
C PRO A 69 2.35 -2.98 -38.44
N PRO A 70 2.81 -4.21 -38.72
CA PRO A 70 3.50 -5.01 -37.72
C PRO A 70 4.83 -4.38 -37.33
N GLY A 71 5.18 -4.48 -36.04
CA GLY A 71 6.47 -4.04 -35.53
C GLY A 71 6.51 -2.56 -35.14
N ALA A 72 7.68 -1.95 -35.31
CA ALA A 72 7.90 -0.57 -34.96
C ALA A 72 7.64 0.34 -36.17
N LEU A 73 6.76 1.31 -35.98
CA LEU A 73 6.36 2.29 -36.98
C LEU A 73 7.31 3.47 -36.95
N ALA A 74 7.93 3.77 -38.09
CA ALA A 74 8.48 5.09 -38.34
C ALA A 74 7.34 6.11 -38.19
N TYR A 75 7.62 7.26 -37.57
CA TYR A 75 6.60 8.29 -37.37
C TYR A 75 6.13 8.85 -38.71
N ASP A 76 5.04 8.32 -39.24
CA ASP A 76 4.25 8.96 -40.27
C ASP A 76 3.34 9.99 -39.58
N GLY A 77 3.74 11.25 -39.65
CA GLY A 77 3.04 12.34 -38.99
C GLY A 77 1.59 12.48 -39.43
N HIS A 78 1.26 12.09 -40.67
CA HIS A 78 -0.10 12.16 -41.20
C HIS A 78 -0.96 11.02 -40.68
N LEU A 79 -0.47 9.77 -40.77
CA LEU A 79 -1.19 8.60 -40.26
C LEU A 79 -1.40 8.69 -38.74
N VAL A 80 -0.37 9.06 -37.99
CA VAL A 80 -0.51 9.20 -36.53
C VAL A 80 -1.49 10.32 -36.17
N SER A 81 -1.45 11.45 -36.89
CA SER A 81 -2.37 12.55 -36.64
C SER A 81 -3.81 12.18 -36.96
N ILE A 82 -4.07 11.45 -38.06
CA ILE A 82 -5.43 11.02 -38.38
C ILE A 82 -5.96 10.04 -37.32
N ILE A 83 -5.15 9.09 -36.85
CA ILE A 83 -5.56 8.16 -35.79
C ILE A 83 -5.87 8.90 -34.48
N ILE A 84 -5.07 9.89 -34.08
CA ILE A 84 -5.35 10.70 -32.89
C ILE A 84 -6.68 11.42 -33.03
N VAL A 85 -6.93 12.05 -34.19
CA VAL A 85 -8.18 12.74 -34.48
C VAL A 85 -9.36 11.75 -34.47
N SER A 86 -9.18 10.55 -35.03
CA SER A 86 -10.15 9.47 -34.95
C SER A 86 -10.45 9.09 -33.49
N LEU A 87 -9.45 8.95 -32.62
CA LEU A 87 -9.67 8.62 -31.21
C LEU A 87 -10.44 9.73 -30.47
N ASP A 88 -10.11 11.00 -30.74
CA ASP A 88 -10.80 12.14 -30.15
C ASP A 88 -12.28 12.18 -30.57
N ILE A 89 -12.57 11.98 -31.87
CA ILE A 89 -13.95 11.97 -32.40
C ILE A 89 -14.71 10.73 -31.95
N PHE A 90 -14.06 9.57 -31.90
CA PHE A 90 -14.64 8.36 -31.33
C PHE A 90 -15.09 8.60 -29.89
N ALA A 91 -14.27 9.28 -29.08
CA ALA A 91 -14.63 9.62 -27.70
C ALA A 91 -15.84 10.57 -27.64
N ALA A 92 -15.87 11.60 -28.49
CA ALA A 92 -16.99 12.55 -28.59
C ALA A 92 -18.30 11.86 -29.01
N LEU A 93 -18.26 11.05 -30.07
CA LEU A 93 -19.42 10.27 -30.56
C LEU A 93 -19.89 9.24 -29.53
N SER A 94 -18.96 8.57 -28.84
CA SER A 94 -19.31 7.64 -27.77
C SER A 94 -20.00 8.36 -26.61
N ASN A 95 -19.56 9.57 -26.24
CA ASN A 95 -20.26 10.36 -25.23
C ASN A 95 -21.68 10.73 -25.69
N ALA A 96 -21.86 11.16 -26.94
CA ALA A 96 -23.18 11.39 -27.52
C ALA A 96 -24.04 10.11 -27.58
N ALA A 97 -23.44 8.93 -27.67
CA ALA A 97 -24.16 7.66 -27.67
C ALA A 97 -24.74 7.27 -26.30
N HIS A 98 -24.32 7.92 -25.19
CA HIS A 98 -24.83 7.61 -23.84
C HIS A 98 -26.30 8.03 -23.65
N PHE A 99 -26.84 8.89 -24.50
CA PHE A 99 -28.26 9.24 -24.44
C PHE A 99 -29.14 8.03 -24.81
N PRO A 100 -30.19 7.70 -24.03
CA PRO A 100 -30.99 6.48 -24.22
C PRO A 100 -31.57 6.27 -25.63
N HIS A 101 -31.80 7.35 -26.38
CA HIS A 101 -32.35 7.33 -27.74
C HIS A 101 -31.30 6.99 -28.82
N ASN A 102 -30.02 6.94 -28.48
CA ASN A 102 -28.91 6.85 -29.44
C ASN A 102 -28.31 5.43 -29.53
N ARG A 103 -29.14 4.39 -29.29
CA ARG A 103 -28.68 2.98 -29.27
C ARG A 103 -27.99 2.53 -30.55
N ARG A 104 -28.42 3.04 -31.71
CA ARG A 104 -27.78 2.70 -33.00
C ARG A 104 -26.33 3.19 -33.03
N LEU A 105 -26.08 4.43 -32.63
CA LEU A 105 -24.74 4.99 -32.54
C LEU A 105 -23.87 4.23 -31.54
N ASP A 106 -24.41 3.84 -30.38
CA ASP A 106 -23.69 3.02 -29.39
C ASP A 106 -23.23 1.68 -29.98
N MET A 107 -24.11 0.97 -30.70
CA MET A 107 -23.73 -0.27 -31.38
C MET A 107 -22.61 -0.05 -32.42
N THR A 108 -22.71 1.00 -33.23
CA THR A 108 -21.67 1.34 -34.22
C THR A 108 -20.34 1.64 -33.52
N MET A 109 -20.34 2.45 -32.45
CA MET A 109 -19.12 2.75 -31.70
C MET A 109 -18.50 1.51 -31.04
N ARG A 110 -19.31 0.58 -30.54
CA ARG A 110 -18.83 -0.71 -29.98
C ARG A 110 -18.03 -1.54 -30.99
N THR A 111 -18.37 -1.48 -32.27
CA THR A 111 -17.60 -2.18 -33.32
C THR A 111 -16.17 -1.66 -33.45
N LEU A 112 -15.91 -0.40 -33.07
CA LEU A 112 -14.60 0.24 -33.15
C LEU A 112 -13.70 -0.08 -31.94
N TRP A 113 -14.23 -0.64 -30.84
CA TRP A 113 -13.45 -0.83 -29.62
C TRP A 113 -12.19 -1.69 -29.79
N PRO A 114 -12.21 -2.85 -30.49
CA PRO A 114 -10.99 -3.62 -30.71
C PRO A 114 -9.93 -2.84 -31.51
N HIS A 115 -10.37 -2.01 -32.45
CA HIS A 115 -9.50 -1.16 -33.27
C HIS A 115 -8.85 -0.06 -32.44
N VAL A 116 -9.62 0.58 -31.55
CA VAL A 116 -9.13 1.55 -30.56
C VAL A 116 -8.06 0.92 -29.66
N VAL A 117 -8.24 -0.31 -29.20
CA VAL A 117 -7.22 -1.00 -28.37
C VAL A 117 -5.95 -1.30 -29.17
N ARG A 118 -6.07 -1.75 -30.43
CA ARG A 118 -4.92 -2.05 -31.30
C ARG A 118 -4.11 -0.80 -31.65
N TRP A 119 -4.76 0.28 -32.02
CA TRP A 119 -4.09 1.57 -32.25
C TRP A 119 -3.61 2.21 -30.95
N GLY A 120 -4.34 2.03 -29.85
CA GLY A 120 -3.90 2.36 -28.50
C GLY A 120 -2.54 1.75 -28.19
N ALA A 121 -2.34 0.46 -28.49
CA ALA A 121 -1.07 -0.24 -28.27
C ALA A 121 0.10 0.37 -29.05
N VAL A 122 -0.16 0.86 -30.27
CA VAL A 122 0.84 1.53 -31.11
C VAL A 122 1.20 2.90 -30.56
N LEU A 123 0.19 3.68 -30.18
CA LEU A 123 0.36 5.02 -29.61
C LEU A 123 0.87 4.99 -28.17
N HIS A 124 0.79 3.83 -27.49
CA HIS A 124 1.16 3.65 -26.10
C HIS A 124 2.68 3.87 -25.90
N PRO A 125 3.11 4.91 -25.15
CA PRO A 125 4.53 5.26 -25.11
C PRO A 125 5.40 4.22 -24.40
N ALA A 126 4.82 3.38 -23.54
CA ALA A 126 5.55 2.34 -22.83
C ALA A 126 5.98 1.19 -23.74
N ARG A 127 5.31 1.02 -24.89
CA ARG A 127 5.52 -0.09 -25.83
C ARG A 127 6.53 0.23 -26.92
N GLY A 128 6.88 1.51 -27.09
CA GLY A 128 7.95 1.94 -28.00
C GLY A 128 7.71 1.56 -29.46
N ARG A 129 6.46 1.24 -29.85
CA ARG A 129 6.13 0.88 -31.23
C ARG A 129 6.24 2.07 -32.17
N LEU A 130 6.02 3.29 -31.68
CA LEU A 130 6.19 4.51 -32.47
C LEU A 130 7.59 5.09 -32.30
N ILE A 131 8.42 5.00 -33.35
CA ILE A 131 9.81 5.49 -33.34
C ILE A 131 9.82 7.00 -33.61
N ARG A 132 9.92 7.79 -32.52
CA ARG A 132 10.22 9.24 -32.45
C ARG A 132 9.32 10.18 -33.28
N ALA A 133 8.52 10.98 -32.57
CA ALA A 133 8.45 12.43 -32.77
C ALA A 133 8.67 13.13 -31.42
N PRO A 134 9.74 13.94 -31.24
CA PRO A 134 9.96 14.66 -30.00
C PRO A 134 8.92 15.78 -29.82
N GLY A 135 7.90 15.53 -28.99
CA GLY A 135 6.91 16.56 -28.60
C GLY A 135 5.48 16.03 -28.41
N ASP A 136 5.09 15.04 -29.22
CA ASP A 136 3.67 14.65 -29.37
C ASP A 136 3.19 13.53 -28.45
N THR A 137 4.07 12.90 -27.67
CA THR A 137 3.70 11.78 -26.77
C THR A 137 2.52 12.12 -25.86
N ARG A 138 2.36 13.39 -25.47
CA ARG A 138 1.28 13.84 -24.60
C ARG A 138 -0.09 13.77 -25.27
N ARG A 139 -0.18 14.28 -26.50
CA ARG A 139 -1.42 14.30 -27.26
C ARG A 139 -1.90 12.88 -27.49
N ASN A 140 -0.97 11.98 -27.85
CA ASN A 140 -1.24 10.55 -28.04
C ASN A 140 -1.81 9.93 -26.76
N VAL A 141 -1.17 10.16 -25.61
CA VAL A 141 -1.62 9.62 -24.32
C VAL A 141 -3.00 10.15 -23.94
N THR A 142 -3.24 11.45 -24.10
CA THR A 142 -4.54 12.04 -23.80
C THR A 142 -5.64 11.45 -24.68
N ALA A 143 -5.42 11.33 -25.99
CA ALA A 143 -6.39 10.74 -26.92
C ALA A 143 -6.70 9.27 -26.57
N VAL A 144 -5.67 8.47 -26.29
CA VAL A 144 -5.86 7.07 -25.84
C VAL A 144 -6.64 7.00 -24.54
N VAL A 145 -6.31 7.84 -23.55
CA VAL A 145 -7.03 7.89 -22.26
C VAL A 145 -8.49 8.27 -22.46
N GLN A 146 -8.79 9.29 -23.28
CA GLN A 146 -10.17 9.70 -23.55
C GLN A 146 -10.96 8.60 -24.27
N ALA A 147 -10.38 7.98 -25.30
CA ALA A 147 -11.01 6.87 -26.01
C ALA A 147 -11.29 5.69 -25.06
N TYR A 148 -10.35 5.34 -24.17
CA TYR A 148 -10.57 4.27 -23.20
C TYR A 148 -11.65 4.64 -22.17
N LEU A 149 -11.72 5.90 -21.74
CA LEU A 149 -12.77 6.35 -20.83
C LEU A 149 -14.15 6.20 -21.46
N SER A 150 -14.28 6.53 -22.75
CA SER A 150 -15.52 6.36 -23.50
C SER A 150 -15.93 4.90 -23.64
N ILE A 151 -14.98 3.96 -23.72
CA ILE A 151 -15.26 2.52 -23.67
C ILE A 151 -15.67 2.10 -22.24
N PHE A 152 -14.87 2.49 -21.23
CA PHE A 152 -14.99 1.96 -19.87
C PHE A 152 -16.17 2.54 -19.09
N LYS A 153 -16.65 3.73 -19.47
CA LYS A 153 -17.84 4.38 -18.87
C LYS A 153 -19.16 3.87 -19.44
N THR A 154 -19.14 2.92 -20.37
CA THR A 154 -20.37 2.33 -20.91
C THR A 154 -21.29 1.82 -19.79
N PRO A 155 -22.61 2.07 -19.88
CA PRO A 155 -23.56 1.57 -18.88
C PRO A 155 -23.73 0.04 -18.92
N ASP A 156 -23.34 -0.60 -20.02
CA ASP A 156 -23.44 -2.05 -20.21
C ASP A 156 -22.20 -2.79 -19.67
N ILE A 157 -22.14 -2.93 -18.35
CA ILE A 157 -21.03 -3.57 -17.64
C ILE A 157 -20.84 -5.03 -18.06
N ALA A 158 -21.92 -5.73 -18.44
CA ALA A 158 -21.83 -7.12 -18.89
C ALA A 158 -21.09 -7.21 -20.23
N TYR A 159 -21.43 -6.35 -21.19
CA TYR A 159 -20.74 -6.26 -22.46
C TYR A 159 -19.28 -5.82 -22.28
N LEU A 160 -19.02 -4.80 -21.44
CA LEU A 160 -17.66 -4.36 -21.14
C LEU A 160 -16.80 -5.48 -20.56
N ARG A 161 -17.33 -6.29 -19.64
CA ARG A 161 -16.61 -7.47 -19.11
C ARG A 161 -16.26 -8.45 -20.22
N CYS A 162 -17.22 -8.85 -21.04
CA CYS A 162 -16.97 -9.74 -22.18
C CYS A 162 -15.90 -9.17 -23.11
N PHE A 163 -15.94 -7.87 -23.37
CA PHE A 163 -14.95 -7.18 -24.18
C PHE A 163 -13.55 -7.23 -23.56
N LEU A 164 -13.41 -6.93 -22.26
CA LEU A 164 -12.12 -6.96 -21.56
C LEU A 164 -11.52 -8.38 -21.51
N HIS A 165 -12.33 -9.41 -21.35
CA HIS A 165 -11.88 -10.81 -21.46
C HIS A 165 -11.42 -11.18 -22.87
N GLY A 166 -12.12 -10.68 -23.90
CA GLY A 166 -11.72 -10.87 -25.30
C GLY A 166 -10.49 -10.03 -25.70
N ASN A 167 -10.19 -8.96 -24.96
CA ASN A 167 -9.14 -7.99 -25.25
C ASN A 167 -8.34 -7.64 -23.99
N PRO A 168 -7.62 -8.61 -23.38
CA PRO A 168 -6.86 -8.38 -22.15
C PRO A 168 -5.81 -7.27 -22.29
N ASP A 169 -5.35 -7.02 -23.51
CA ASP A 169 -4.41 -5.95 -23.83
C ASP A 169 -4.92 -4.55 -23.44
N ALA A 170 -6.23 -4.31 -23.42
CA ALA A 170 -6.80 -3.05 -22.93
C ALA A 170 -6.55 -2.83 -21.43
N VAL A 171 -6.61 -3.91 -20.65
CA VAL A 171 -6.30 -3.91 -19.20
C VAL A 171 -4.81 -3.67 -19.00
N ALA A 172 -3.96 -4.40 -19.73
CA ALA A 172 -2.50 -4.22 -19.69
C ALA A 172 -2.09 -2.78 -20.00
N GLN A 173 -2.59 -2.21 -21.10
CA GLN A 173 -2.31 -0.84 -21.49
C GLN A 173 -2.77 0.17 -20.44
N THR A 174 -3.93 -0.05 -19.81
CA THR A 174 -4.42 0.82 -18.72
C THR A 174 -3.49 0.79 -17.51
N PHE A 175 -2.98 -0.39 -17.14
CA PHE A 175 -1.97 -0.50 -16.09
C PHE A 175 -0.65 0.16 -16.48
N GLU A 176 -0.19 0.03 -17.73
CA GLU A 176 1.02 0.70 -18.22
C GLU A 176 0.87 2.23 -18.15
N LEU A 177 -0.26 2.78 -18.62
CA LEU A 177 -0.62 4.19 -18.52
C LEU A 177 -0.56 4.68 -17.08
N TRP A 178 -1.20 3.94 -16.17
CA TRP A 178 -1.20 4.27 -14.75
C TRP A 178 0.20 4.23 -14.16
N LEU A 179 0.94 3.12 -14.29
CA LEU A 179 2.27 2.98 -13.70
C LEU A 179 3.25 4.08 -14.16
N ARG A 180 3.06 4.63 -15.37
CA ARG A 180 3.99 5.54 -16.03
C ARG A 180 3.44 6.95 -16.26
N PHE A 181 2.23 7.30 -15.81
CA PHE A 181 1.66 8.63 -16.03
C PHE A 181 2.58 9.80 -15.63
N PRO A 182 3.39 9.74 -14.55
CA PRO A 182 4.31 10.84 -14.24
C PRO A 182 5.29 11.09 -15.39
N TYR A 183 5.76 10.03 -16.07
CA TYR A 183 6.66 10.16 -17.20
C TYR A 183 5.97 10.77 -18.43
N HIS A 184 4.71 10.40 -18.67
CA HIS A 184 3.93 10.90 -19.79
C HIS A 184 3.55 12.38 -19.64
N CYS A 185 3.38 12.86 -18.41
CA CYS A 185 2.90 14.21 -18.12
C CYS A 185 4.01 15.22 -17.74
N LEU A 186 5.27 14.78 -17.54
CA LEU A 186 6.37 15.61 -17.01
C LEU A 186 6.64 16.91 -17.77
N LYS A 187 6.39 16.93 -19.09
CA LYS A 187 6.67 18.11 -19.92
C LYS A 187 5.40 18.92 -20.24
N SER A 188 4.21 18.42 -19.89
CA SER A 188 2.90 18.97 -20.26
C SER A 188 2.58 20.30 -19.61
N ALA A 189 1.70 21.09 -20.25
CA ALA A 189 1.04 22.18 -19.54
C ALA A 189 0.27 21.59 -18.34
N ILE A 190 0.22 22.32 -17.23
CA ILE A 190 -0.35 21.83 -15.96
C ILE A 190 -1.81 21.36 -16.13
N GLN A 191 -2.60 22.10 -16.90
CA GLN A 191 -4.00 21.77 -17.15
C GLN A 191 -4.17 20.46 -17.93
N GLU A 192 -3.39 20.27 -18.99
CA GLU A 192 -3.39 19.03 -19.77
C GLU A 192 -2.94 17.85 -18.92
N ALA A 193 -1.84 18.01 -18.18
CA ALA A 193 -1.34 17.00 -17.24
C ALA A 193 -2.44 16.58 -16.26
N SER A 194 -3.19 17.54 -15.73
CA SER A 194 -4.29 17.25 -14.80
C SER A 194 -5.40 16.44 -15.44
N ARG A 195 -5.83 16.76 -16.67
CA ARG A 195 -6.89 16.01 -17.37
C ARG A 195 -6.43 14.59 -17.69
N THR A 196 -5.20 14.41 -18.15
CA THR A 196 -4.66 13.08 -18.44
C THR A 196 -4.55 12.25 -17.16
N VAL A 197 -4.08 12.83 -16.05
CA VAL A 197 -3.96 12.14 -14.77
C VAL A 197 -5.31 11.74 -14.21
N ASP A 198 -6.29 12.65 -14.23
CA ASP A 198 -7.68 12.38 -13.85
C ASP A 198 -8.23 11.20 -14.64
N GLY A 199 -8.06 11.23 -15.97
CA GLY A 199 -8.53 10.16 -16.84
C GLY A 199 -7.87 8.82 -16.55
N VAL A 200 -6.55 8.79 -16.34
CA VAL A 200 -5.81 7.57 -16.01
C VAL A 200 -6.24 6.99 -14.65
N ILE A 201 -6.41 7.84 -13.62
CA ILE A 201 -6.89 7.39 -12.31
C ILE A 201 -8.33 6.85 -12.43
N THR A 202 -9.20 7.56 -13.16
CA THR A 202 -10.58 7.16 -13.39
C THR A 202 -10.66 5.82 -14.13
N LEU A 203 -9.87 5.60 -15.17
CA LEU A 203 -9.78 4.31 -15.87
C LEU A 203 -9.45 3.17 -14.91
N PHE A 204 -8.46 3.39 -14.04
CA PHE A 204 -8.06 2.38 -13.07
C PHE A 204 -9.17 2.13 -12.04
N VAL A 205 -9.84 3.17 -11.53
CA VAL A 205 -10.99 3.01 -10.61
C VAL A 205 -12.11 2.20 -11.26
N ILE A 206 -12.40 2.42 -12.54
CA ILE A 206 -13.40 1.64 -13.26
C ILE A 206 -12.97 0.17 -13.36
N LEU A 207 -11.72 -0.11 -13.74
CA LEU A 207 -11.20 -1.49 -13.79
C LEU A 207 -11.28 -2.19 -12.43
N ASP A 208 -10.87 -1.49 -11.36
CA ASP A 208 -10.95 -2.00 -9.98
C ASP A 208 -12.39 -2.35 -9.58
N ASN A 209 -13.35 -1.47 -9.89
CA ASN A 209 -14.76 -1.72 -9.60
C ASN A 209 -15.32 -2.91 -10.37
N ILE A 210 -14.99 -3.02 -11.66
CA ILE A 210 -15.53 -4.05 -12.55
C ILE A 210 -14.90 -5.42 -12.26
N LEU A 211 -13.58 -5.46 -12.06
CA LEU A 211 -12.77 -6.68 -12.02
C LEU A 211 -12.36 -7.12 -10.60
N LEU A 212 -12.60 -6.33 -9.55
CA LEU A 212 -12.36 -6.74 -8.15
C LEU A 212 -13.61 -6.71 -7.26
N ASN A 213 -14.36 -5.59 -7.20
CA ASN A 213 -15.43 -5.41 -6.20
C ASN A 213 -16.66 -6.32 -6.41
N TYR A 214 -17.11 -6.47 -7.65
CA TYR A 214 -18.30 -7.29 -8.01
C TYR A 214 -17.95 -8.38 -9.03
N ALA A 215 -16.76 -8.94 -8.86
CA ALA A 215 -16.07 -9.73 -9.87
C ALA A 215 -16.17 -11.23 -9.62
N THR A 216 -16.30 -11.99 -10.70
CA THR A 216 -16.14 -13.45 -10.69
C THR A 216 -14.67 -13.82 -10.44
N THR A 217 -14.38 -15.10 -10.22
CA THR A 217 -13.00 -15.60 -10.10
C THR A 217 -12.19 -15.34 -11.37
N THR A 218 -12.82 -15.46 -12.56
CA THR A 218 -12.18 -15.20 -13.86
C THR A 218 -11.86 -13.72 -14.03
N ASP A 219 -12.78 -12.84 -13.64
CA ASP A 219 -12.57 -11.38 -13.68
C ASP A 219 -11.37 -10.97 -12.80
N ARG A 220 -11.30 -11.53 -11.58
CA ARG A 220 -10.16 -11.30 -10.68
C ARG A 220 -8.87 -11.80 -11.30
N ALA A 221 -8.85 -13.03 -11.84
CA ALA A 221 -7.67 -13.59 -12.48
C ALA A 221 -7.15 -12.69 -13.62
N LEU A 222 -8.04 -12.17 -14.49
CA LEU A 222 -7.67 -11.22 -15.53
C LEU A 222 -6.98 -9.98 -14.95
N PHE A 223 -7.54 -9.36 -13.91
CA PHE A 223 -6.93 -8.21 -13.26
C PHE A 223 -5.57 -8.55 -12.65
N GLU A 224 -5.47 -9.66 -11.91
CA GLU A 224 -4.23 -10.05 -11.23
C GLU A 224 -3.12 -10.44 -12.21
N ASP A 225 -3.44 -11.18 -13.27
CA ASP A 225 -2.48 -11.63 -14.28
C ASP A 225 -1.95 -10.45 -15.08
N GLU A 226 -2.81 -9.57 -15.58
CA GLU A 226 -2.38 -8.39 -16.34
C GLU A 226 -1.61 -7.39 -15.47
N LEU A 227 -2.00 -7.22 -14.20
CA LEU A 227 -1.27 -6.37 -13.26
C LEU A 227 0.14 -6.92 -13.02
N PHE A 228 0.25 -8.23 -12.79
CA PHE A 228 1.54 -8.88 -12.53
C PHE A 228 2.45 -8.87 -13.76
N LEU A 229 1.91 -9.15 -14.95
CA LEU A 229 2.63 -9.06 -16.22
C LEU A 229 3.18 -7.64 -16.46
N THR A 230 2.36 -6.62 -16.17
CA THR A 230 2.73 -5.22 -16.41
C THR A 230 3.76 -4.71 -15.38
N ILE A 231 3.61 -5.08 -14.11
CA ILE A 231 4.52 -4.64 -13.03
C ILE A 231 5.86 -5.40 -13.09
N GLY A 232 5.83 -6.69 -13.41
CA GLY A 232 6.95 -7.62 -13.40
C GLY A 232 7.48 -7.98 -12.00
N ASP A 233 7.78 -6.99 -11.16
CA ASP A 233 8.29 -7.16 -9.80
C ASP A 233 7.65 -6.17 -8.82
N LEU A 234 7.34 -6.62 -7.60
CA LEU A 234 6.81 -5.80 -6.51
C LEU A 234 7.71 -4.60 -6.18
N ARG A 235 9.02 -4.70 -6.44
CA ARG A 235 9.94 -3.55 -6.31
C ARG A 235 9.57 -2.42 -7.26
N THR A 236 9.15 -2.73 -8.49
CA THR A 236 8.67 -1.75 -9.46
C THR A 236 7.46 -1.02 -8.92
N LEU A 237 6.49 -1.75 -8.34
CA LEU A 237 5.32 -1.14 -7.70
C LEU A 237 5.71 -0.17 -6.59
N TYR A 238 6.66 -0.53 -5.72
CA TYR A 238 7.16 0.39 -4.68
C TYR A 238 7.84 1.65 -5.24
N HIS A 239 8.57 1.53 -6.35
CA HIS A 239 9.16 2.68 -7.02
C HIS A 239 8.08 3.57 -7.64
N THR A 240 7.05 2.97 -8.22
CA THR A 240 5.89 3.64 -8.79
C THR A 240 5.13 4.44 -7.74
N VAL A 241 4.83 3.83 -6.58
CA VAL A 241 4.22 4.53 -5.42
C VAL A 241 4.93 5.86 -5.15
N SER A 242 6.26 5.85 -5.01
CA SER A 242 7.00 7.06 -4.68
C SER A 242 7.01 8.10 -5.82
N ARG A 243 7.12 7.65 -7.08
CA ARG A 243 7.13 8.53 -8.25
C ARG A 243 5.77 9.20 -8.48
N GLN A 244 4.70 8.40 -8.51
CA GLN A 244 3.34 8.91 -8.72
C GLN A 244 2.92 9.84 -7.58
N THR A 245 3.13 9.44 -6.32
CA THR A 245 2.77 10.29 -5.18
C THR A 245 3.53 11.62 -5.19
N ARG A 246 4.83 11.63 -5.54
CA ARG A 246 5.57 12.90 -5.67
C ARG A 246 5.03 13.76 -6.81
N PHE A 247 4.75 13.17 -7.96
CA PHE A 247 4.20 13.90 -9.10
C PHE A 247 2.82 14.49 -8.79
N LEU A 248 1.95 13.73 -8.12
CA LEU A 248 0.66 14.24 -7.67
C LEU A 248 0.80 15.38 -6.67
N VAL A 249 1.77 15.32 -5.74
CA VAL A 249 2.07 16.47 -4.85
C VAL A 249 2.41 17.72 -5.67
N GLU A 250 3.30 17.59 -6.66
CA GLU A 250 3.68 18.70 -7.54
C GLU A 250 2.50 19.25 -8.35
N LEU A 251 1.61 18.37 -8.82
CA LEU A 251 0.43 18.73 -9.59
C LEU A 251 -0.64 19.40 -8.72
N THR A 252 -0.89 18.90 -7.51
CA THR A 252 -1.86 19.46 -6.54
C THR A 252 -1.49 20.89 -6.13
N VAL A 253 -0.19 21.18 -5.98
CA VAL A 253 0.26 22.55 -5.71
C VAL A 253 -0.08 23.51 -6.86
N LYS A 254 -0.23 22.98 -8.08
CA LYS A 254 -0.44 23.76 -9.30
C LYS A 254 -1.88 23.72 -9.83
N SER A 255 -2.70 22.78 -9.37
CA SER A 255 -4.08 22.57 -9.86
C SER A 255 -5.01 22.05 -8.77
N ALA A 256 -6.10 22.77 -8.50
CA ALA A 256 -7.10 22.39 -7.51
C ALA A 256 -7.87 21.10 -7.88
N THR A 257 -8.02 20.81 -9.17
CA THR A 257 -8.66 19.57 -9.67
C THR A 257 -7.96 18.32 -9.16
N ALA A 258 -6.63 18.37 -9.02
CA ALA A 258 -5.85 17.23 -8.54
C ALA A 258 -6.10 16.89 -7.07
N CYS A 259 -6.72 17.79 -6.29
CA CYS A 259 -7.10 17.49 -4.89
C CYS A 259 -8.12 16.35 -4.79
N GLY A 260 -8.98 16.20 -5.80
CA GLY A 260 -10.07 15.22 -5.79
C GLY A 260 -9.61 13.77 -5.94
N HIS A 261 -8.38 13.51 -6.38
CA HIS A 261 -7.93 12.16 -6.75
C HIS A 261 -7.10 11.44 -5.69
N TRP A 262 -6.83 12.09 -4.55
CA TRP A 262 -5.93 11.51 -3.54
C TRP A 262 -6.50 10.25 -2.90
N SER A 263 -7.82 10.20 -2.67
CA SER A 263 -8.47 9.04 -2.05
C SER A 263 -8.38 7.81 -2.94
N GLU A 264 -8.68 7.98 -4.23
CA GLU A 264 -8.58 6.98 -5.28
C GLU A 264 -7.13 6.53 -5.42
N HIS A 265 -6.19 7.47 -5.54
CA HIS A 265 -4.77 7.16 -5.70
C HIS A 265 -4.24 6.24 -4.58
N PHE A 266 -4.48 6.59 -3.32
CA PHE A 266 -4.02 5.74 -2.20
C PHE A 266 -4.77 4.41 -2.13
N SER A 267 -6.07 4.41 -2.41
CA SER A 267 -6.88 3.18 -2.42
C SER A 267 -6.41 2.20 -3.48
N LEU A 268 -6.17 2.68 -4.71
CA LEU A 268 -5.68 1.86 -5.82
C LEU A 268 -4.30 1.28 -5.52
N LEU A 269 -3.38 2.09 -4.97
CA LEU A 269 -2.07 1.59 -4.55
C LEU A 269 -2.16 0.50 -3.48
N ALA A 270 -3.05 0.67 -2.49
CA ALA A 270 -3.25 -0.31 -1.44
C ALA A 270 -3.81 -1.63 -2.01
N ARG A 271 -4.79 -1.54 -2.91
CA ARG A 271 -5.37 -2.71 -3.59
C ARG A 271 -4.35 -3.45 -4.47
N CYS A 272 -3.57 -2.73 -5.27
CA CYS A 272 -2.48 -3.31 -6.07
C CYS A 272 -1.49 -4.09 -5.20
N LEU A 273 -1.13 -3.53 -4.04
CA LEU A 273 -0.26 -4.21 -3.07
C LEU A 273 -0.91 -5.48 -2.53
N CYS A 274 -2.18 -5.41 -2.12
CA CYS A 274 -2.91 -6.58 -1.62
C CYS A 274 -2.99 -7.71 -2.66
N VAL A 275 -3.18 -7.37 -3.93
CA VAL A 275 -3.18 -8.33 -5.05
C VAL A 275 -1.79 -8.92 -5.30
N CYS A 276 -0.75 -8.08 -5.32
CA CYS A 276 0.60 -8.54 -5.69
C CYS A 276 1.29 -9.34 -4.57
N LEU A 277 0.98 -9.06 -3.29
CA LEU A 277 1.70 -9.64 -2.15
C LEU A 277 1.60 -11.18 -2.05
N PRO A 278 0.43 -11.81 -2.21
CA PRO A 278 0.31 -13.27 -2.18
C PRO A 278 1.13 -13.99 -3.26
N ARG A 279 1.30 -13.37 -4.44
CA ARG A 279 2.04 -13.97 -5.58
C ARG A 279 3.56 -13.78 -5.49
N CYS A 280 4.06 -13.02 -4.51
CA CYS A 280 5.48 -12.74 -4.35
C CYS A 280 6.10 -13.63 -3.25
N PRO A 281 6.80 -14.74 -3.60
CA PRO A 281 7.37 -15.65 -2.61
C PRO A 281 8.45 -14.99 -1.75
N ARG A 282 9.21 -14.06 -2.35
CA ARG A 282 10.18 -13.22 -1.65
C ARG A 282 9.63 -11.80 -1.62
N ARG A 283 9.36 -11.30 -0.42
CA ARG A 283 8.84 -9.95 -0.24
C ARG A 283 9.99 -8.95 -0.22
N PRO A 284 10.15 -8.10 -1.26
CA PRO A 284 11.18 -7.07 -1.26
C PRO A 284 11.01 -6.12 -0.07
N ARG A 285 12.13 -5.54 0.38
CA ARG A 285 12.11 -4.52 1.43
C ARG A 285 11.36 -3.29 0.90
N VAL A 286 10.41 -2.78 1.68
CA VAL A 286 9.72 -1.52 1.35
C VAL A 286 10.73 -0.36 1.37
N PRO A 287 10.91 0.38 0.25
CA PRO A 287 11.84 1.49 0.19
C PRO A 287 11.43 2.63 1.12
N LYS A 288 12.39 3.18 1.88
CA LYS A 288 12.19 4.38 2.72
C LYS A 288 11.53 5.52 1.96
N LYS A 289 11.93 5.75 0.70
CA LYS A 289 11.38 6.82 -0.16
C LYS A 289 9.88 6.70 -0.39
N ALA A 290 9.35 5.48 -0.50
CA ALA A 290 7.91 5.24 -0.69
C ALA A 290 7.11 5.63 0.56
N ILE A 291 7.57 5.19 1.73
CA ILE A 291 6.96 5.56 3.03
C ILE A 291 6.98 7.08 3.23
N PHE A 292 8.12 7.72 2.99
CA PHE A 292 8.27 9.17 3.13
C PHE A 292 7.33 9.94 2.17
N SER A 293 7.25 9.54 0.90
CA SER A 293 6.35 10.20 -0.04
C SER A 293 4.88 10.09 0.36
N ILE A 294 4.45 8.94 0.89
CA ILE A 294 3.06 8.74 1.34
C ILE A 294 2.76 9.64 2.54
N VAL A 295 3.61 9.65 3.57
CA VAL A 295 3.39 10.48 4.77
C VAL A 295 3.41 11.98 4.41
N SER A 296 4.33 12.41 3.55
CA SER A 296 4.38 13.80 3.08
C SER A 296 3.13 14.20 2.30
N ALA A 297 2.65 13.33 1.40
CA ALA A 297 1.44 13.60 0.64
C ALA A 297 0.18 13.60 1.52
N ALA A 298 0.08 12.69 2.49
CA ALA A 298 -1.03 12.67 3.44
C ALA A 298 -1.06 13.94 4.30
N LYS A 299 0.10 14.41 4.76
CA LYS A 299 0.21 15.72 5.45
C LYS A 299 -0.22 16.89 4.56
N LEU A 300 0.15 16.86 3.28
CA LEU A 300 -0.31 17.86 2.31
C LEU A 300 -1.84 17.82 2.17
N CYS A 301 -2.44 16.63 2.06
CA CYS A 301 -3.90 16.47 1.98
C CYS A 301 -4.61 17.11 3.17
N VAL A 302 -4.12 16.90 4.39
CA VAL A 302 -4.66 17.55 5.60
C VAL A 302 -4.49 19.07 5.52
N LYS A 303 -3.31 19.56 5.10
CA LYS A 303 -3.03 21.00 5.01
C LYS A 303 -3.91 21.74 4.01
N ILE A 304 -4.15 21.15 2.83
CA ILE A 304 -4.97 21.75 1.77
C ILE A 304 -6.47 21.47 1.96
N GLN A 305 -6.86 20.80 3.05
CA GLN A 305 -8.23 20.37 3.30
C GLN A 305 -8.80 19.55 2.13
N ALA A 306 -7.97 18.69 1.53
CA ALA A 306 -8.45 17.67 0.61
C ALA A 306 -9.49 16.79 1.34
N PRO A 307 -10.35 16.06 0.60
CA PRO A 307 -11.31 15.14 1.20
C PRO A 307 -10.67 14.33 2.34
N ARG A 308 -11.27 14.39 3.54
CA ARG A 308 -10.66 13.84 4.78
C ARG A 308 -10.26 12.38 4.61
N ASP A 309 -11.04 11.64 3.83
CA ASP A 309 -10.80 10.25 3.49
C ASP A 309 -9.45 10.02 2.79
N ALA A 310 -8.93 10.95 2.01
CA ALA A 310 -7.62 10.82 1.34
C ALA A 310 -6.48 10.51 2.32
N ALA A 311 -6.37 11.26 3.41
CA ALA A 311 -5.35 11.02 4.43
C ALA A 311 -5.59 9.71 5.20
N LEU A 312 -6.86 9.31 5.38
CA LEU A 312 -7.21 8.02 5.99
C LEU A 312 -6.80 6.86 5.06
N ARG A 313 -7.04 6.97 3.75
CA ARG A 313 -6.60 5.98 2.74
C ARG A 313 -5.07 5.89 2.67
N ALA A 314 -4.37 7.02 2.83
CA ALA A 314 -2.91 7.01 2.93
C ALA A 314 -2.40 6.21 4.14
N LEU A 315 -3.08 6.32 5.30
CA LEU A 315 -2.78 5.50 6.47
C LEU A 315 -3.10 4.02 6.23
N GLY A 316 -4.20 3.70 5.53
CA GLY A 316 -4.50 2.31 5.11
C GLY A 316 -3.42 1.72 4.20
N LEU A 317 -2.90 2.52 3.27
CA LEU A 317 -1.75 2.15 2.44
C LEU A 317 -0.49 1.92 3.28
N LEU A 318 -0.20 2.79 4.25
CA LEU A 318 0.93 2.63 5.17
C LEU A 318 0.80 1.36 6.03
N THR A 319 -0.38 1.05 6.54
CA THR A 319 -0.70 -0.20 7.24
C THR A 319 -0.37 -1.40 6.36
N SER A 320 -0.84 -1.37 5.11
CA SER A 320 -0.59 -2.44 4.13
C SER A 320 0.91 -2.63 3.87
N LEU A 321 1.66 -1.54 3.68
CA LEU A 321 3.12 -1.61 3.50
C LEU A 321 3.87 -2.10 4.73
N CYS A 322 3.45 -1.69 5.94
CA CYS A 322 4.10 -2.15 7.16
C CYS A 322 3.81 -3.63 7.45
N ARG A 323 2.65 -4.15 7.02
CA ARG A 323 2.28 -5.57 7.10
C ARG A 323 2.84 -6.40 5.94
N ALA A 324 3.18 -5.77 4.82
CA ALA A 324 3.75 -6.48 3.67
C ALA A 324 5.02 -7.25 4.04
N VAL A 325 5.83 -6.78 4.99
CA VAL A 325 7.12 -7.39 5.33
C VAL A 325 7.13 -7.94 6.76
N THR A 326 8.04 -8.88 7.04
CA THR A 326 8.30 -9.42 8.38
C THR A 326 9.32 -8.57 9.14
N SER A 327 9.16 -7.24 9.13
CA SER A 327 10.08 -6.33 9.82
C SER A 327 9.41 -5.01 10.15
N ASN A 328 9.75 -4.41 11.29
CA ASN A 328 9.29 -3.08 11.69
C ASN A 328 10.07 -1.91 11.04
N ARG A 329 10.94 -2.18 10.06
CA ARG A 329 11.67 -1.10 9.33
C ARG A 329 10.73 -0.09 8.64
N PRO A 330 9.69 -0.50 7.90
CA PRO A 330 8.80 0.47 7.26
C PRO A 330 8.04 1.32 8.29
N LEU A 331 7.66 0.73 9.42
CA LEU A 331 7.02 1.45 10.52
C LEU A 331 7.97 2.49 11.14
N ALA A 332 9.22 2.13 11.40
CA ALA A 332 10.23 3.09 11.85
C ALA A 332 10.45 4.22 10.83
N HIS A 333 10.42 3.92 9.53
CA HIS A 333 10.46 4.94 8.49
C HIS A 333 9.23 5.84 8.49
N ALA A 334 8.04 5.32 8.78
CA ALA A 334 6.82 6.11 8.88
C ALA A 334 6.88 7.07 10.07
N VAL A 335 7.40 6.60 11.20
CA VAL A 335 7.68 7.43 12.39
C VAL A 335 8.69 8.54 12.04
N ASP A 336 9.83 8.20 11.43
CA ASP A 336 10.82 9.20 10.99
C ASP A 336 10.21 10.23 10.01
N ALA A 337 9.27 9.82 9.17
CA ALA A 337 8.56 10.71 8.25
C ALA A 337 7.52 11.61 8.93
N GLY A 338 7.24 11.39 10.22
CA GLY A 338 6.29 12.18 11.01
C GLY A 338 4.85 11.69 10.92
N VAL A 339 4.62 10.38 10.86
CA VAL A 339 3.26 9.81 10.86
C VAL A 339 2.49 10.08 12.17
N PHE A 340 3.18 10.24 13.30
CA PHE A 340 2.53 10.61 14.56
C PHE A 340 1.98 12.05 14.52
N ASP A 341 2.70 13.00 13.90
CA ASP A 341 2.17 14.35 13.67
C ASP A 341 0.89 14.27 12.82
N LEU A 342 0.91 13.47 11.75
CA LEU A 342 -0.24 13.26 10.88
C LEU A 342 -1.45 12.70 11.64
N LEU A 343 -1.24 11.70 12.52
CA LEU A 343 -2.32 11.16 13.36
C LEU A 343 -2.89 12.21 14.32
N ARG A 344 -2.03 13.08 14.88
CA ARG A 344 -2.48 14.19 15.72
C ARG A 344 -3.31 15.21 14.95
N ASP A 345 -2.87 15.57 13.75
CA ASP A 345 -3.55 16.54 12.88
C ASP A 345 -4.91 16.01 12.39
N LEU A 346 -5.05 14.69 12.21
CA LEU A 346 -6.32 14.03 11.87
C LEU A 346 -7.32 13.93 13.02
N GLY A 347 -6.86 14.11 14.27
CA GLY A 347 -7.67 14.05 15.48
C GLY A 347 -8.19 12.65 15.80
N ARG A 348 -9.38 12.59 16.41
CA ARG A 348 -10.02 11.32 16.77
C ARG A 348 -10.62 10.66 15.51
N PRO A 349 -10.29 9.38 15.22
CA PRO A 349 -10.90 8.66 14.10
C PRO A 349 -12.40 8.43 14.35
N SER A 350 -13.18 8.37 13.28
CA SER A 350 -14.57 7.90 13.32
C SER A 350 -14.62 6.37 13.46
N SER A 351 -15.76 5.83 13.88
CA SER A 351 -16.02 4.38 13.93
C SER A 351 -15.70 3.67 12.61
N ASP A 352 -15.93 4.37 11.49
CA ASP A 352 -15.81 3.79 10.15
C ASP A 352 -14.36 3.80 9.63
N SER A 353 -13.44 4.42 10.39
CA SER A 353 -12.02 4.56 10.03
C SER A 353 -11.18 3.36 10.48
N HIS A 354 -11.58 2.14 10.06
CA HIS A 354 -10.88 0.89 10.44
C HIS A 354 -9.38 0.93 10.12
N ASP A 355 -9.00 1.50 8.96
CA ASP A 355 -7.61 1.59 8.51
C ASP A 355 -6.72 2.44 9.41
N VAL A 356 -7.23 3.58 9.89
CA VAL A 356 -6.51 4.48 10.80
C VAL A 356 -6.36 3.83 12.15
N THR A 357 -7.45 3.23 12.62
CA THR A 357 -7.44 2.46 13.85
C THR A 357 -6.34 1.42 13.75
N GLU A 358 -6.35 0.55 12.74
CA GLU A 358 -5.34 -0.49 12.52
C GLU A 358 -3.91 0.03 12.36
N PHE A 359 -3.72 1.23 11.78
CA PHE A 359 -2.40 1.83 11.74
C PHE A 359 -1.92 2.24 13.14
N ILE A 360 -2.75 2.93 13.91
CA ILE A 360 -2.47 3.27 15.32
C ILE A 360 -2.17 1.99 16.09
N ARG A 361 -2.91 0.92 15.77
CA ARG A 361 -2.69 -0.41 16.33
C ARG A 361 -1.27 -0.89 16.12
N GLN A 362 -0.90 -0.93 14.86
CA GLN A 362 0.43 -1.34 14.46
C GLN A 362 1.53 -0.43 15.04
N LEU A 363 1.30 0.88 15.13
CA LEU A 363 2.24 1.83 15.70
C LEU A 363 2.49 1.56 17.19
N CYS A 364 1.45 1.41 17.99
CA CYS A 364 1.56 1.10 19.42
C CYS A 364 2.30 -0.22 19.67
N GLY A 365 1.94 -1.31 18.96
CA GLY A 365 2.66 -2.57 19.07
C GLY A 365 4.12 -2.47 18.59
N GLY A 366 4.37 -1.65 17.58
CA GLY A 366 5.71 -1.40 17.06
C GLY A 366 6.61 -0.63 18.03
N LEU A 367 6.05 0.24 18.88
CA LEU A 367 6.81 1.03 19.86
C LEU A 367 7.50 0.19 20.95
N PHE A 368 7.13 -1.08 21.14
CA PHE A 368 7.90 -2.02 21.98
C PHE A 368 9.19 -2.50 21.33
N HIS A 369 9.41 -2.19 20.06
CA HIS A 369 10.61 -2.56 19.32
C HIS A 369 11.59 -1.37 19.26
N PRO A 370 12.85 -1.52 19.72
CA PRO A 370 13.78 -0.39 19.89
C PRO A 370 13.97 0.47 18.67
N ARG A 371 14.05 -0.14 17.48
CA ARG A 371 14.17 0.62 16.23
C ARG A 371 13.04 1.64 16.05
N VAL A 372 11.80 1.27 16.35
CA VAL A 372 10.64 2.17 16.25
C VAL A 372 10.63 3.16 17.41
N SER A 373 10.90 2.69 18.64
CA SER A 373 11.00 3.55 19.83
C SER A 373 12.06 4.65 19.67
N ARG A 374 13.24 4.32 19.14
CA ARG A 374 14.33 5.28 18.87
C ARG A 374 13.95 6.26 17.78
N ALA A 375 13.32 5.79 16.70
CA ALA A 375 12.80 6.67 15.65
C ALA A 375 11.77 7.65 16.25
N PHE A 376 10.90 7.16 17.13
CA PHE A 376 9.89 7.96 17.81
C PHE A 376 10.51 8.99 18.75
N ASN A 377 11.42 8.57 19.64
CA ASN A 377 12.13 9.46 20.57
C ASN A 377 12.88 10.57 19.83
N ARG A 378 13.61 10.22 18.76
CA ARG A 378 14.38 11.16 17.96
C ARG A 378 13.50 12.21 17.28
N ARG A 379 12.32 11.81 16.80
CA ARG A 379 11.41 12.71 16.08
C ARG A 379 10.52 13.51 17.03
N HIS A 380 10.16 12.94 18.18
CA HIS A 380 9.22 13.47 19.16
C HIS A 380 9.79 13.39 20.59
N PRO A 381 10.82 14.18 20.93
CA PRO A 381 11.34 14.22 22.31
C PRO A 381 10.29 14.76 23.30
N ASP A 382 9.42 15.66 22.83
CA ASP A 382 8.43 16.38 23.63
C ASP A 382 6.99 15.95 23.29
N VAL A 383 6.72 14.65 23.43
CA VAL A 383 5.37 14.10 23.23
C VAL A 383 4.42 14.68 24.28
N PRO A 384 3.24 15.21 23.89
CA PRO A 384 2.27 15.75 24.83
C PRO A 384 1.91 14.73 25.91
N ARG A 385 1.90 15.16 27.18
CA ARG A 385 1.42 14.33 28.28
C ARG A 385 -0.09 14.16 28.16
N VAL A 386 -0.54 12.91 28.06
CA VAL A 386 -1.95 12.54 28.08
C VAL A 386 -2.24 11.92 29.44
N ALA A 387 -3.25 12.42 30.14
CA ALA A 387 -3.68 11.83 31.40
C ALA A 387 -4.31 10.44 31.13
N PRO A 388 -4.00 9.41 31.94
CA PRO A 388 -4.73 8.14 31.89
C PRO A 388 -6.23 8.38 32.09
N SER A 389 -7.07 7.74 31.27
CA SER A 389 -8.52 7.82 31.38
C SER A 389 -9.12 6.42 31.42
N PRO A 390 -10.01 6.10 32.38
CA PRO A 390 -10.69 4.81 32.44
C PRO A 390 -11.44 4.45 31.15
N ALA A 391 -12.02 5.44 30.48
CA ALA A 391 -12.73 5.26 29.21
C ALA A 391 -11.85 4.65 28.10
N ARG A 392 -10.52 4.84 28.16
CA ARG A 392 -9.57 4.25 27.20
C ARG A 392 -9.32 2.76 27.44
N ALA A 393 -9.71 2.24 28.60
CA ALA A 393 -9.61 0.83 28.96
C ALA A 393 -10.93 0.06 28.71
N GLU A 394 -12.01 0.75 28.33
CA GLU A 394 -13.31 0.13 28.09
C GLU A 394 -13.33 -0.71 26.80
N PRO A 395 -14.03 -1.86 26.80
CA PRO A 395 -14.28 -2.60 25.56
C PRO A 395 -15.00 -1.70 24.54
N GLY A 396 -14.43 -1.59 23.33
CA GLY A 396 -14.98 -0.74 22.26
C GLY A 396 -14.34 0.65 22.15
N HIS A 397 -13.38 1.01 23.02
CA HIS A 397 -12.57 2.21 22.83
C HIS A 397 -11.94 2.21 21.43
N ILE A 398 -12.13 3.31 20.69
CA ILE A 398 -11.53 3.52 19.36
C ILE A 398 -10.15 4.15 19.56
N PRO A 399 -9.07 3.42 19.23
CA PRO A 399 -7.70 3.89 19.31
C PRO A 399 -7.49 5.22 18.60
N ASP A 400 -6.81 6.17 19.24
CA ASP A 400 -6.45 7.47 18.68
C ASP A 400 -4.95 7.79 18.89
N TRP A 401 -4.51 8.97 18.46
CA TRP A 401 -3.12 9.41 18.65
C TRP A 401 -2.76 9.58 20.14
N GLN A 402 -3.72 9.82 21.02
CA GLN A 402 -3.47 10.01 22.45
C GLN A 402 -3.10 8.67 23.10
N ASP A 403 -3.59 7.53 22.59
CA ASP A 403 -3.14 6.21 23.05
C ASP A 403 -1.66 5.97 22.75
N VAL A 404 -1.19 6.41 21.58
CA VAL A 404 0.24 6.36 21.21
C VAL A 404 1.05 7.22 22.17
N ALA A 405 0.57 8.44 22.45
CA ALA A 405 1.22 9.37 23.36
C ALA A 405 1.26 8.84 24.80
N LEU A 406 0.15 8.29 25.29
CA LEU A 406 0.01 7.70 26.62
C LEU A 406 0.93 6.48 26.78
N LEU A 407 0.94 5.57 25.80
CA LEU A 407 1.86 4.41 25.80
C LEU A 407 3.32 4.87 25.84
N TRP A 408 3.67 5.87 25.03
CA TRP A 408 5.01 6.43 25.02
C TRP A 408 5.38 7.05 26.37
N SER A 409 4.58 7.99 26.87
CA SER A 409 4.91 8.75 28.09
C SER A 409 4.89 7.91 29.34
N SER A 410 3.90 7.01 29.47
CA SER A 410 3.65 6.25 30.69
C SER A 410 4.45 4.96 30.77
N PHE A 411 4.74 4.36 29.61
CA PHE A 411 5.35 3.04 29.59
C PHE A 411 6.71 2.99 28.92
N LEU A 412 6.95 3.66 27.79
CA LEU A 412 8.18 3.42 27.04
C LEU A 412 9.29 4.42 27.32
N ARG A 413 8.95 5.70 27.50
CA ARG A 413 9.92 6.75 27.77
C ARG A 413 10.77 6.48 29.01
N PRO A 414 10.22 6.09 30.18
CA PRO A 414 11.04 5.78 31.35
C PRO A 414 12.02 4.63 31.09
N TYR A 415 11.63 3.68 30.23
CA TYR A 415 12.45 2.52 29.90
C TYR A 415 13.47 2.84 28.83
N VAL A 416 13.15 3.67 27.84
CA VAL A 416 14.10 4.16 26.84
C VAL A 416 15.10 5.08 27.49
N GLU A 417 14.69 6.01 28.35
CA GLU A 417 15.61 6.86 29.12
C GLU A 417 16.47 6.02 30.09
N ALA A 418 15.87 5.05 30.78
CA ALA A 418 16.63 4.10 31.58
C ALA A 418 17.54 3.22 30.72
N TYR A 419 17.19 2.88 29.49
CA TYR A 419 18.00 2.06 28.61
C TYR A 419 19.12 2.86 27.96
N ASP A 420 18.88 4.10 27.54
CA ASP A 420 19.81 4.99 26.85
C ASP A 420 20.77 5.67 27.83
N ALA A 421 20.27 6.28 28.92
CA ALA A 421 21.12 6.88 29.95
C ALA A 421 21.97 5.82 30.66
N ARG A 422 21.45 4.59 30.75
CA ARG A 422 22.23 3.48 31.25
C ARG A 422 22.95 2.73 30.14
N SER A 423 22.73 2.88 28.83
CA SER A 423 23.46 2.11 27.79
C SER A 423 24.98 2.28 27.90
N ALA A 424 25.43 3.46 28.34
CA ALA A 424 26.83 3.71 28.72
C ALA A 424 27.33 2.94 29.97
N LYS A 425 26.43 2.53 30.88
CA LYS A 425 26.65 1.71 32.11
C LYS A 425 26.03 0.29 32.08
N LEU A 426 25.23 -0.07 31.07
CA LEU A 426 24.26 -1.18 31.01
C LEU A 426 24.57 -2.16 29.88
N THR A 427 25.68 -1.95 29.16
CA THR A 427 26.44 -3.07 28.60
C THR A 427 26.65 -4.19 29.63
N THR A 428 26.45 -3.94 30.94
CA THR A 428 26.60 -4.93 32.02
C THR A 428 25.33 -5.28 32.86
N SER A 429 24.21 -4.52 32.93
CA SER A 429 23.16 -4.89 33.92
C SER A 429 22.34 -6.13 33.58
N TRP A 430 21.95 -6.32 32.32
CA TRP A 430 21.33 -7.59 31.90
C TRP A 430 22.34 -8.74 32.03
N ARG A 431 23.64 -8.45 31.90
CA ARG A 431 24.71 -9.43 32.10
C ARG A 431 24.84 -9.91 33.55
N PHE A 432 24.38 -9.12 34.52
CA PHE A 432 24.35 -9.49 35.94
C PHE A 432 23.04 -10.16 36.36
N THR A 433 21.94 -9.87 35.68
CA THR A 433 20.60 -10.35 36.04
C THR A 433 20.18 -11.59 35.26
N THR A 434 20.95 -12.00 34.26
CA THR A 434 20.68 -13.22 33.48
C THR A 434 21.65 -14.31 33.89
N ALA A 435 21.13 -15.48 34.25
CA ALA A 435 21.93 -16.60 34.70
C ALA A 435 22.73 -17.22 33.53
N CYS A 436 23.88 -17.81 33.86
CA CYS A 436 24.60 -18.66 32.94
C CYS A 436 23.78 -19.93 32.66
N LEU A 437 23.66 -20.33 31.39
CA LEU A 437 22.89 -21.51 31.00
C LEU A 437 23.62 -22.83 31.31
N ASN A 438 24.94 -22.79 31.42
CA ASN A 438 25.70 -23.96 31.87
C ASN A 438 25.43 -24.22 33.36
N PRO A 439 24.95 -25.40 33.77
CA PRO A 439 24.69 -25.70 35.19
C PRO A 439 25.97 -25.95 36.00
N CYS A 440 27.10 -26.22 35.33
CA CYS A 440 28.33 -26.62 35.99
C CYS A 440 29.43 -25.52 35.94
N GLY A 441 30.24 -25.49 36.98
CA GLY A 441 31.51 -24.75 37.04
C GLY A 441 31.48 -23.44 37.81
N PRO A 442 32.64 -22.83 38.07
CA PRO A 442 32.69 -21.50 38.65
C PRO A 442 32.10 -20.50 37.64
N HIS A 443 30.97 -19.90 38.01
CA HIS A 443 30.32 -18.90 37.17
C HIS A 443 30.89 -17.50 37.43
N ASN A 444 31.22 -16.79 36.36
CA ASN A 444 31.45 -15.35 36.44
C ASN A 444 30.12 -14.61 36.51
N ARG A 445 30.12 -13.40 37.08
CA ARG A 445 28.90 -12.57 37.19
C ARG A 445 28.45 -11.93 35.87
N LEU A 446 29.31 -11.90 34.83
CA LEU A 446 29.04 -11.22 33.57
C LEU A 446 28.77 -12.21 32.45
N VAL A 447 27.51 -12.38 32.05
CA VAL A 447 27.16 -13.23 30.91
C VAL A 447 27.36 -12.53 29.56
N ARG A 448 27.77 -13.31 28.56
CA ARG A 448 27.75 -12.99 27.13
C ARG A 448 26.56 -13.69 26.51
N VAL A 449 25.89 -13.04 25.57
CA VAL A 449 24.73 -13.61 24.88
C VAL A 449 25.18 -14.26 23.58
N CYS A 450 24.63 -15.43 23.27
CA CYS A 450 24.79 -16.08 21.97
C CYS A 450 24.08 -15.24 20.88
N PRO A 451 24.56 -15.18 19.62
CA PRO A 451 23.87 -14.43 18.56
C PRO A 451 22.41 -14.85 18.30
N CYS A 452 22.03 -16.08 18.68
CA CYS A 452 20.63 -16.53 18.64
C CYS A 452 19.72 -15.86 19.69
N GLY A 453 20.28 -15.15 20.67
CA GLY A 453 19.53 -14.44 21.70
C GLY A 453 18.82 -15.32 22.75
N THR A 454 19.00 -16.65 22.72
CA THR A 454 18.36 -17.60 23.65
C THR A 454 19.29 -18.13 24.74
N ALA A 455 20.61 -18.06 24.55
CA ALA A 455 21.59 -18.61 25.47
C ALA A 455 22.58 -17.56 25.98
N PHE A 456 22.95 -17.70 27.27
CA PHE A 456 23.78 -16.77 28.00
C PHE A 456 24.88 -17.52 28.74
N TYR A 457 26.13 -17.06 28.60
CA TYR A 457 27.30 -17.74 29.17
C TYR A 457 28.23 -16.77 29.87
N CYS A 458 28.58 -17.06 31.11
CA CYS A 458 29.50 -16.22 31.90
C CYS A 458 30.96 -16.29 31.45
N SER A 459 31.31 -17.31 30.65
CA SER A 459 32.65 -17.52 30.11
C SER A 459 32.60 -18.33 28.82
N GLY A 460 33.68 -18.29 28.03
CA GLY A 460 33.83 -19.16 26.87
C GLY A 460 33.90 -20.64 27.25
N SER A 461 34.38 -20.98 28.45
CA SER A 461 34.43 -22.36 28.95
C SER A 461 33.02 -22.91 29.22
N CYS A 462 32.15 -22.13 29.87
CA CYS A 462 30.75 -22.50 30.05
C CYS A 462 30.02 -22.67 28.71
N GLN A 463 30.31 -21.80 27.75
CA GLN A 463 29.78 -21.95 26.39
C GLN A 463 30.27 -23.25 25.76
N LYS A 464 31.58 -23.55 25.77
CA LYS A 464 32.15 -24.78 25.18
C LYS A 464 31.57 -26.04 25.80
N MET A 465 31.37 -26.05 27.12
CA MET A 465 30.81 -27.19 27.84
C MET A 465 29.35 -27.46 27.49
N HIS A 466 28.54 -26.40 27.38
CA HIS A 466 27.13 -26.51 27.02
C HIS A 466 26.90 -26.55 25.49
N TRP A 467 27.92 -26.28 24.69
CA TRP A 467 27.81 -26.16 23.23
C TRP A 467 27.24 -27.39 22.53
N PRO A 468 27.61 -28.65 22.88
CA PRO A 468 27.03 -29.83 22.24
C PRO A 468 25.49 -29.85 22.31
N ILE A 469 24.94 -29.47 23.47
CA ILE A 469 23.49 -29.41 23.70
C ILE A 469 22.89 -28.18 22.99
N HIS A 470 23.47 -26.99 23.19
CA HIS A 470 22.92 -25.77 22.61
C HIS A 470 22.90 -25.77 21.08
N ARG A 471 23.91 -26.39 20.44
CA ARG A 471 24.05 -26.42 18.99
C ARG A 471 22.85 -27.09 18.31
N GLU A 472 22.17 -28.03 18.97
CA GLU A 472 21.00 -28.73 18.43
C GLU A 472 19.81 -27.80 18.15
N PHE A 473 19.71 -26.67 18.87
CA PHE A 473 18.61 -25.71 18.76
C PHE A 473 19.08 -24.26 18.59
N CYS A 474 20.36 -24.04 18.30
CA CYS A 474 20.92 -22.71 18.09
C CYS A 474 20.54 -22.19 16.70
N CYS A 475 19.78 -21.09 16.64
CA CYS A 475 19.38 -20.42 15.40
C CYS A 475 20.23 -19.17 15.08
N ALA A 476 21.50 -19.16 15.49
CA ALA A 476 22.37 -17.98 15.34
C ALA A 476 22.57 -17.55 13.86
N ASP A 477 22.52 -18.50 12.94
CA ASP A 477 22.58 -18.30 11.48
C ASP A 477 21.33 -17.57 10.93
N GLN A 478 20.19 -17.79 11.55
CA GLN A 478 18.92 -17.09 11.28
C GLN A 478 18.79 -15.79 12.08
N GLY A 479 19.78 -15.45 12.90
CA GLY A 479 19.76 -14.30 13.81
C GLY A 479 18.93 -14.55 15.08
N PRO A 480 18.74 -13.52 15.92
CA PRO A 480 18.08 -13.68 17.21
C PRO A 480 16.68 -14.25 17.07
N TRP A 481 16.40 -15.29 17.85
CA TRP A 481 15.13 -16.02 17.89
C TRP A 481 14.66 -16.55 16.53
N GLY A 482 15.58 -16.86 15.62
CA GLY A 482 15.25 -17.39 14.29
C GLY A 482 14.53 -16.36 13.40
N SER A 483 14.70 -15.08 13.68
CA SER A 483 13.88 -14.02 13.09
C SER A 483 14.30 -13.57 11.68
N ASN A 484 15.32 -14.19 11.09
CA ASN A 484 15.88 -13.86 9.78
C ASN A 484 16.27 -12.36 9.65
N GLY A 485 16.82 -11.80 10.73
CA GLY A 485 17.24 -10.41 10.82
C GLY A 485 16.10 -9.39 10.97
N ALA A 486 14.87 -9.85 11.24
CA ALA A 486 13.75 -8.98 11.53
C ALA A 486 13.98 -8.18 12.83
N ILE A 487 14.54 -8.84 13.84
CA ILE A 487 15.03 -8.25 15.08
C ILE A 487 16.55 -8.37 15.16
N THR A 488 17.20 -7.40 15.80
CA THR A 488 18.62 -7.48 16.14
C THR A 488 18.80 -8.03 17.55
N LEU A 489 20.04 -8.41 17.91
CA LEU A 489 20.32 -8.93 19.25
C LEU A 489 20.05 -7.87 20.32
N ASP A 490 20.34 -6.61 19.99
CA ASP A 490 20.04 -5.44 20.80
C ASP A 490 18.52 -5.28 21.02
N ASP A 491 17.72 -5.50 19.97
CA ASP A 491 16.25 -5.52 20.07
C ASP A 491 15.76 -6.62 21.04
N ALA A 492 16.33 -7.83 20.94
CA ALA A 492 15.99 -8.94 21.83
C ALA A 492 16.29 -8.62 23.31
N MET A 493 17.44 -7.98 23.58
CA MET A 493 17.81 -7.60 24.96
C MET A 493 16.89 -6.52 25.52
N PHE A 494 16.52 -5.53 24.71
CA PHE A 494 15.58 -4.50 25.12
C PHE A 494 14.21 -5.08 25.48
N ILE A 495 13.70 -6.00 24.64
CA ILE A 495 12.43 -6.70 24.91
C ILE A 495 12.51 -7.48 26.23
N CYS A 496 13.63 -8.15 26.51
CA CYS A 496 13.83 -8.82 27.79
C CYS A 496 13.78 -7.84 28.98
N VAL A 497 14.40 -6.67 28.85
CA VAL A 497 14.37 -5.63 29.90
C VAL A 497 12.96 -5.10 30.11
N LEU A 498 12.21 -4.85 29.03
CA LEU A 498 10.81 -4.43 29.12
C LEU A 498 9.94 -5.47 29.82
N ALA A 499 10.06 -6.74 29.43
CA ALA A 499 9.32 -7.84 30.03
C ALA A 499 9.60 -7.99 31.53
N ARG A 500 10.87 -7.90 31.94
CA ARG A 500 11.24 -7.93 33.37
C ARG A 500 10.68 -6.76 34.16
N GLY A 501 10.73 -5.56 33.59
CA GLY A 501 10.16 -4.37 34.24
C GLY A 501 8.65 -4.47 34.40
N TYR A 502 7.97 -4.97 33.36
CA TYR A 502 6.52 -5.23 33.40
C TYR A 502 6.15 -6.25 34.48
N ILE A 503 6.83 -7.40 34.53
CA ILE A 503 6.60 -8.42 35.57
C ILE A 503 6.88 -7.85 36.96
N SER A 504 7.97 -7.12 37.12
CA SER A 504 8.31 -6.51 38.41
C SER A 504 7.23 -5.51 38.87
N PHE A 505 6.63 -4.76 37.93
CA PHE A 505 5.58 -3.80 38.22
C PHE A 505 4.26 -4.48 38.61
N LEU A 506 3.90 -5.60 37.95
CA LEU A 506 2.66 -6.35 38.21
C LEU A 506 2.85 -7.59 39.10
N ARG A 507 3.99 -7.70 39.77
CA ARG A 507 4.42 -8.87 40.55
C ARG A 507 3.32 -9.40 41.48
N ARG A 508 2.69 -8.52 42.25
CA ARG A 508 1.64 -8.89 43.22
C ARG A 508 0.37 -9.42 42.55
N THR A 509 -0.06 -8.80 41.45
CA THR A 509 -1.24 -9.25 40.68
C THR A 509 -0.97 -10.62 40.07
N MET A 510 0.18 -10.79 39.41
CA MET A 510 0.60 -12.07 38.84
C MET A 510 0.72 -13.16 39.90
N ALA A 511 1.22 -12.85 41.09
CA ALA A 511 1.35 -13.81 42.19
C ALA A 511 0.00 -14.46 42.55
N VAL A 512 -1.06 -13.66 42.66
CA VAL A 512 -2.41 -14.17 42.99
C VAL A 512 -2.90 -15.15 41.92
N GLU A 513 -2.73 -14.80 40.64
CA GLU A 513 -3.14 -15.63 39.51
C GLU A 513 -2.29 -16.91 39.39
N ILE A 514 -0.97 -16.81 39.58
CA ILE A 514 -0.06 -17.96 39.58
C ILE A 514 -0.41 -18.91 40.72
N ALA A 515 -0.68 -18.40 41.92
CA ALA A 515 -1.06 -19.20 43.07
C ALA A 515 -2.37 -19.96 42.84
N ALA A 516 -3.37 -19.27 42.26
CA ALA A 516 -4.63 -19.88 41.89
C ALA A 516 -4.42 -21.02 40.88
N MET A 517 -3.57 -20.80 39.87
CA MET A 517 -3.25 -21.81 38.87
C MET A 517 -2.49 -23.01 39.45
N ALA A 518 -1.44 -22.75 40.24
CA ALA A 518 -0.63 -23.78 40.90
C ALA A 518 -1.47 -24.68 41.83
N ARG A 519 -2.40 -24.10 42.59
CA ARG A 519 -3.33 -24.88 43.45
C ARG A 519 -4.25 -25.78 42.64
N SER A 520 -4.74 -25.28 41.50
CA SER A 520 -5.67 -26.03 40.64
C SER A 520 -4.99 -27.15 39.84
N ARG A 521 -3.68 -27.01 39.58
CA ARG A 521 -2.90 -27.86 38.69
C ARG A 521 -1.44 -27.91 39.17
N PRO A 522 -1.09 -28.79 40.13
CA PRO A 522 0.26 -28.85 40.68
C PRO A 522 1.30 -29.39 39.67
N ASP A 523 0.86 -30.22 38.72
CA ASP A 523 1.76 -30.95 37.80
C ASP A 523 1.97 -30.24 36.45
N VAL A 524 1.70 -28.93 36.36
CA VAL A 524 1.81 -28.18 35.10
C VAL A 524 2.93 -27.17 35.13
N GLN A 525 3.58 -26.97 33.98
CA GLN A 525 4.52 -25.89 33.79
C GLN A 525 3.76 -24.57 33.65
N ILE A 526 3.91 -23.67 34.63
CA ILE A 526 3.31 -22.33 34.57
C ILE A 526 4.15 -21.41 33.69
N SER A 527 3.51 -20.62 32.85
CA SER A 527 4.13 -19.64 31.98
C SER A 527 3.36 -18.33 31.94
N ILE A 528 4.05 -17.22 32.14
CA ILE A 528 3.52 -15.87 31.92
C ILE A 528 3.74 -15.50 30.46
N ARG A 529 2.66 -15.28 29.71
CA ARG A 529 2.73 -14.71 28.38
C ARG A 529 2.43 -13.22 28.46
N ILE A 530 3.43 -12.40 28.14
CA ILE A 530 3.29 -10.95 28.04
C ILE A 530 2.91 -10.62 26.60
N ASP A 531 1.74 -10.03 26.43
CA ASP A 531 1.28 -9.52 25.15
C ASP A 531 1.84 -8.11 24.94
N LEU A 532 2.94 -8.03 24.20
CA LEU A 532 3.49 -6.79 23.65
C LEU A 532 2.95 -6.55 22.22
N CYS A 533 2.08 -7.44 21.74
CA CYS A 533 1.23 -7.18 20.60
C CYS A 533 0.05 -6.32 21.03
N TYR A 534 -0.51 -5.73 20.01
CA TYR A 534 -1.35 -4.57 20.14
C TYR A 534 -2.77 -4.83 20.67
N ASP A 535 -3.29 -6.07 20.62
CA ASP A 535 -4.75 -6.30 20.57
C ASP A 535 -5.54 -5.68 21.74
N VAL A 536 -4.86 -5.20 22.79
CA VAL A 536 -5.45 -4.37 23.81
C VAL A 536 -4.60 -3.15 24.20
N LEU A 537 -5.17 -1.96 24.00
CA LEU A 537 -4.65 -0.68 24.49
C LEU A 537 -5.13 -0.35 25.92
N PRO A 538 -4.46 0.60 26.61
CA PRO A 538 -3.19 1.26 26.28
C PRO A 538 -1.96 0.64 26.97
N VAL A 539 -2.13 -0.47 27.68
CA VAL A 539 -1.10 -1.10 28.53
C VAL A 539 -0.86 -2.54 28.05
N PRO A 540 0.38 -3.06 28.05
CA PRO A 540 0.60 -4.48 27.79
C PRO A 540 -0.28 -5.35 28.68
N ARG A 541 -0.76 -6.47 28.13
CA ARG A 541 -1.50 -7.47 28.90
C ARG A 541 -0.60 -8.65 29.21
N HIS A 542 -0.99 -9.43 30.21
CA HIS A 542 -0.44 -10.76 30.42
C HIS A 542 -1.55 -11.78 30.55
N THR A 543 -1.22 -13.01 30.20
CA THR A 543 -2.03 -14.18 30.47
C THR A 543 -1.12 -15.24 31.09
N ILE A 544 -1.65 -15.95 32.08
CA ILE A 544 -0.93 -17.07 32.69
C ILE A 544 -1.47 -18.35 32.08
N HIS A 545 -0.57 -19.21 31.63
CA HIS A 545 -0.87 -20.49 31.00
C HIS A 545 -0.24 -21.63 31.80
N ALA A 546 -0.92 -22.78 31.79
CA ALA A 546 -0.43 -24.06 32.27
C ALA A 546 -0.20 -24.96 31.07
N TYR A 547 1.03 -25.44 30.87
CA TYR A 547 1.35 -26.44 29.86
C TYR A 547 1.45 -27.82 30.51
N SER A 548 0.89 -28.84 29.83
CA SER A 548 1.16 -30.25 30.15
C SER A 548 2.65 -30.56 29.92
N GLU A 549 3.22 -31.49 30.69
CA GLU A 549 4.63 -31.91 30.60
C GLU A 549 5.05 -32.33 29.18
N ASP A 550 4.10 -32.83 28.38
CA ASP A 550 4.38 -33.27 27.00
C ASP A 550 4.76 -32.14 26.04
N ALA A 551 4.39 -30.88 26.34
CA ALA A 551 4.53 -29.76 25.40
C ALA A 551 5.87 -29.02 25.51
N MET A 552 6.53 -29.08 26.66
CA MET A 552 7.85 -28.47 26.91
C MET A 552 8.55 -29.28 27.99
N ARG A 553 9.87 -29.46 27.90
CA ARG A 553 10.64 -30.01 29.04
C ARG A 553 10.38 -29.14 30.27
N PRO A 554 9.65 -29.64 31.29
CA PRO A 554 9.28 -28.83 32.43
C PRO A 554 10.54 -28.40 33.16
N VAL A 555 10.56 -27.13 33.58
CA VAL A 555 11.59 -26.59 34.46
C VAL A 555 10.95 -26.42 35.82
N HIS A 556 10.98 -27.50 36.61
CA HIS A 556 10.33 -27.54 37.92
C HIS A 556 10.73 -26.33 38.78
N GLY A 557 9.73 -25.79 39.51
CA GLY A 557 9.90 -24.65 40.41
C GLY A 557 10.11 -23.29 39.72
N LYS A 558 10.04 -23.22 38.38
CA LYS A 558 10.14 -21.94 37.65
C LYS A 558 8.88 -21.62 36.87
N VAL A 559 8.53 -20.34 36.85
CA VAL A 559 7.55 -19.72 35.97
C VAL A 559 8.27 -19.23 34.73
N MET A 560 7.92 -19.80 33.58
CA MET A 560 8.49 -19.42 32.29
C MET A 560 7.90 -18.10 31.81
N VAL A 561 8.63 -17.37 30.96
CA VAL A 561 8.15 -16.10 30.41
C VAL A 561 8.19 -16.16 28.89
N GLU A 562 7.10 -15.72 28.27
CA GLU A 562 6.96 -15.61 26.83
C GLU A 562 6.56 -14.18 26.46
N ALA A 563 7.05 -13.68 25.34
CA ALA A 563 6.58 -12.43 24.76
C ALA A 563 5.86 -12.70 23.44
N LEU A 564 4.67 -12.15 23.27
CA LEU A 564 4.02 -12.02 21.98
C LEU A 564 4.42 -10.67 21.37
N LEU A 565 5.07 -10.69 20.20
CA LEU A 565 5.67 -9.51 19.58
C LEU A 565 5.05 -9.23 18.22
N ARG A 566 4.91 -7.95 17.83
CA ARG A 566 4.50 -7.59 16.46
C ARG A 566 5.73 -7.21 15.63
N VAL A 567 6.00 -7.99 14.60
CA VAL A 567 7.14 -7.80 13.69
C VAL A 567 6.62 -7.74 12.25
N GLY A 568 6.21 -6.55 11.83
CA GLY A 568 5.46 -6.35 10.59
C GLY A 568 4.08 -7.02 10.66
N ALA A 569 3.78 -7.94 9.73
CA ALA A 569 2.59 -8.79 9.83
C ALA A 569 2.74 -10.00 10.77
N ALA A 570 3.97 -10.41 11.07
CA ALA A 570 4.18 -11.57 11.92
C ALA A 570 3.89 -11.23 13.38
N ARG A 571 3.27 -12.18 14.09
CA ARG A 571 3.04 -12.12 15.54
C ARG A 571 3.80 -13.25 16.25
N PRO A 572 5.14 -13.30 16.17
CA PRO A 572 5.88 -14.38 16.78
C PRO A 572 5.67 -14.39 18.30
N ARG A 573 5.35 -15.58 18.82
CA ARG A 573 5.44 -15.91 20.23
C ARG A 573 6.86 -16.38 20.50
N GLN A 574 7.54 -15.74 21.44
CA GLN A 574 8.94 -16.00 21.73
C GLN A 574 9.15 -16.33 23.21
N PRO A 575 9.69 -17.52 23.53
CA PRO A 575 10.12 -17.80 24.89
C PRO A 575 11.30 -16.90 25.22
N LEU A 576 11.21 -16.20 26.35
CA LEU A 576 12.29 -15.35 26.81
C LEU A 576 13.35 -16.18 27.54
N PRO A 577 14.63 -15.79 27.48
CA PRO A 577 15.73 -16.57 28.05
C PRO A 577 15.87 -16.40 29.57
N PHE A 578 14.75 -16.20 30.26
CA PHE A 578 14.68 -16.11 31.70
C PHE A 578 13.33 -16.61 32.21
N GLY A 579 13.33 -17.09 33.44
CA GLY A 579 12.14 -17.43 34.20
C GLY A 579 12.33 -16.98 35.64
N TYR A 580 11.26 -17.04 36.41
CA TYR A 580 11.25 -16.66 37.82
C TYR A 580 10.98 -17.88 38.67
N ALA A 581 11.70 -18.03 39.79
CA ALA A 581 11.34 -19.06 40.75
C ALA A 581 9.97 -18.72 41.39
N LEU A 582 9.21 -19.72 41.85
CA LEU A 582 7.89 -19.46 42.46
C LEU A 582 7.98 -18.51 43.67
N GLU A 583 9.09 -18.57 44.42
CA GLU A 583 9.37 -17.73 45.58
C GLU A 583 9.52 -16.25 45.18
N TYR A 584 9.89 -15.96 43.92
CA TYR A 584 9.86 -14.59 43.42
C TYR A 584 8.45 -14.02 43.49
N PHE A 585 7.40 -14.82 43.43
CA PHE A 585 6.02 -14.36 43.56
C PHE A 585 5.47 -14.45 45.00
N GLU A 586 6.33 -14.73 45.99
CA GLU A 586 5.93 -14.86 47.40
C GLU A 586 4.95 -16.05 47.62
N LEU A 587 5.16 -17.14 46.87
CA LEU A 587 4.37 -18.37 46.90
C LEU A 587 5.14 -19.55 47.50
#